data_AF-C5KL82-F1
#
_entry.id   AF-C5KL82-F1
#
_cell.length_a   1.000
_cell.length_b   1.000
_cell.length_c   1.000
_cell.angle_alpha   90.00
_cell.angle_beta   90.00
_cell.angle_gamma   90.00
#
_symmetry.space_group_name_H-M   'P 1'
#
loop_
_entity.id
_entity.type
_entity.pdbx_description
1 polymer ?
#
loop_
_entity_poly.entity_id
_entity_poly.type
_entity_poly.pdbx_seq_one_letter_code
_entity_poly.pdbx_strand_id
1 'polypeptide(L)' 'VSEQSGVILAAVFDGHGGYHVADYAAAYMPSFIRSIIGEGKSCALAAVLLEAYKCLEGDLLEWTKRE' A
#
# COMPACT_ATOMS: atom_id res chain seq x y z
N VAL A 1 28.13 -13.61 -7.88
CA VAL A 1 27.00 -12.74 -8.30
C VAL A 1 25.93 -12.91 -7.23
N SER A 2 25.67 -11.89 -6.41
CA SER A 2 24.64 -11.99 -5.37
C SER A 2 23.28 -12.04 -6.03
N GLU A 3 22.52 -13.12 -5.83
CA GLU A 3 21.12 -13.19 -6.22
C GLU A 3 20.38 -12.05 -5.51
N GLN A 4 20.04 -10.99 -6.24
CA GLN A 4 18.96 -10.10 -5.83
C GLN A 4 17.68 -10.91 -5.97
N SER A 5 17.29 -11.61 -4.90
CA SER A 5 15.93 -12.13 -4.76
C SER A 5 15.00 -10.94 -4.61
N GLY A 6 14.66 -10.32 -5.75
CA GLY A 6 13.78 -9.16 -5.81
C GLY A 6 12.35 -9.61 -5.53
N VAL A 7 11.75 -9.11 -4.46
CA VAL A 7 10.33 -9.28 -4.22
C VAL A 7 9.57 -8.42 -5.23
N ILE A 8 8.69 -9.05 -6.03
CA ILE A 8 7.79 -8.36 -6.94
C ILE A 8 6.45 -8.16 -6.24
N LEU A 9 5.96 -6.93 -6.24
CA LEU A 9 4.61 -6.58 -5.81
C LEU A 9 3.79 -6.18 -7.04
N ALA A 10 2.69 -6.88 -7.28
CA ALA A 10 1.72 -6.55 -8.31
C ALA A 10 0.31 -6.56 -7.70
N ALA A 11 -0.53 -5.61 -8.11
CA ALA A 11 -1.90 -5.46 -7.64
C ALA A 11 -2.78 -4.89 -8.76
N VAL A 12 -4.07 -5.22 -8.72
CA VAL A 12 -5.11 -4.65 -9.58
C VAL A 12 -6.13 -3.98 -8.67
N PHE A 13 -6.47 -2.73 -8.97
CA PHE A 13 -7.46 -1.96 -8.23
C PHE A 13 -8.65 -1.70 -9.15
N ASP A 14 -9.82 -2.24 -8.79
CA ASP A 14 -11.07 -2.04 -9.52
C ASP A 14 -11.82 -0.85 -8.90
N GLY A 15 -11.91 0.25 -9.63
CA GLY A 15 -12.54 1.49 -9.18
C GLY A 15 -14.05 1.48 -9.40
N HIS A 16 -14.80 1.94 -8.40
CA HIS A 16 -16.24 2.15 -8.49
C HIS A 16 -16.62 3.55 -7.98
N GLY A 17 -17.61 4.19 -8.60
CA GLY A 17 -18.01 5.56 -8.26
C GLY A 17 -17.03 6.64 -8.71
N GLY A 18 -16.10 6.31 -9.61
CA GLY A 18 -15.00 7.16 -10.06
C GLY A 18 -13.67 6.39 -10.04
N TYR A 19 -12.60 7.01 -10.55
CA TYR A 19 -11.27 6.37 -10.60
C TYR A 19 -10.32 6.83 -9.50
N HIS A 20 -10.65 7.89 -8.75
CA HIS A 20 -9.70 8.55 -7.86
C HIS A 20 -9.21 7.64 -6.72
N VAL A 21 -10.10 6.82 -6.14
CA VAL A 21 -9.72 5.87 -5.08
C VAL A 21 -8.79 4.77 -5.62
N ALA A 22 -9.08 4.22 -6.80
CA ALA A 22 -8.23 3.18 -7.41
C ALA A 22 -6.86 3.74 -7.80
N ASP A 23 -6.82 4.96 -8.34
CA ASP A 23 -5.57 5.66 -8.70
C ASP A 23 -4.74 5.99 -7.45
N TYR A 24 -5.39 6.48 -6.38
CA TYR A 24 -4.75 6.72 -5.09
C TYR A 24 -4.15 5.44 -4.52
N ALA A 25 -4.92 4.35 -4.49
CA ALA A 25 -4.45 3.06 -4.01
C ALA A 25 -3.25 2.53 -4.81
N ALA A 26 -3.30 2.65 -6.14
CA ALA A 26 -2.20 2.26 -7.02
C ALA A 26 -0.92 3.08 -6.76
N ALA A 27 -1.05 4.38 -6.52
CA ALA A 27 0.06 5.28 -6.27
C ALA A 27 0.72 5.05 -4.89
N TYR A 28 -0.08 4.84 -3.84
CA TYR A 28 0.40 4.90 -2.46
C TYR A 28 0.51 3.55 -1.74
N MET A 29 -0.23 2.51 -2.13
CA MET A 29 -0.11 1.20 -1.46
C MET A 29 1.34 0.65 -1.40
N PRO A 30 2.17 0.77 -2.46
CA PRO A 30 3.54 0.27 -2.41
C PRO A 30 4.44 1.01 -1.41
N SER A 31 4.18 2.28 -1.10
CA SER A 31 5.00 3.02 -0.12
C SER A 31 4.67 2.59 1.31
N PHE A 32 3.39 2.38 1.64
CA PHE A 32 2.98 1.86 2.96
C PHE A 32 3.60 0.48 3.24
N ILE A 33 3.52 -0.44 2.27
CA ILE A 33 4.11 -1.79 2.40
C ILE A 33 5.62 -1.69 2.66
N ARG A 34 6.34 -0.86 1.88
CA ARG A 34 7.78 -0.68 2.03
C ARG A 34 8.15 -0.03 3.37
N SER A 35 7.36 0.94 3.85
CA SER A 35 7.59 1.60 5.14
C SER A 35 7.47 0.59 6.29
N ILE A 36 6.40 -0.19 6.31
CA ILE A 36 6.14 -1.16 7.39
C ILE A 36 7.22 -2.26 7.43
N ILE A 37 7.66 -2.74 6.25
CA ILE A 37 8.80 -3.66 6.16
C ILE A 37 10.09 -3.01 6.66
N GLY A 38 10.38 -1.78 6.21
CA GLY A 38 11.60 -1.06 6.58
C GLY A 38 11.68 -0.70 8.07
N GLU A 39 10.54 -0.48 8.71
CA GLU A 39 10.43 -0.20 10.14
C GLU A 39 10.54 -1.47 11.00
N GLY A 40 10.60 -2.66 10.39
CA GLY A 40 10.70 -3.93 11.12
C GLY A 40 9.48 -4.26 11.98
N LYS A 41 8.34 -3.60 11.71
CA LYS A 41 7.10 -3.72 12.50
C LYS A 41 6.50 -5.12 12.44
N SER A 42 6.71 -5.85 11.35
CA SER A 42 6.29 -7.24 11.22
C SER A 42 7.13 -8.01 10.22
N CYS A 43 7.51 -9.24 10.59
CA CYS A 43 8.15 -10.20 9.68
C CYS A 43 7.12 -11.02 8.89
N ALA A 44 5.83 -10.96 9.25
CA ALA A 44 4.77 -11.70 8.59
C ALA A 44 4.14 -10.85 7.50
N LEU A 45 4.31 -11.25 6.23
CA LEU A 45 3.79 -10.52 5.07
C LEU A 45 2.29 -10.21 5.18
N ALA A 46 1.48 -11.14 5.70
CA ALA A 46 0.04 -10.92 5.88
C ALA A 46 -0.27 -9.75 6.84
N ALA A 47 0.50 -9.60 7.91
CA ALA A 47 0.34 -8.49 8.85
C ALA A 47 0.81 -7.16 8.24
N VAL A 48 1.89 -7.19 7.46
CA VAL A 48 2.36 -6.02 6.69
C VAL A 48 1.27 -5.52 5.73
N LEU A 49 0.65 -6.43 4.95
CA LEU A 49 -0.39 -6.07 3.99
C LEU A 49 -1.65 -5.52 4.69
N LEU A 50 -2.04 -6.11 5.82
CA LEU A 50 -3.17 -5.63 6.60
C LEU A 50 -2.93 -4.24 7.20
N GLU A 51 -1.74 -4.00 7.74
CA GLU A 51 -1.37 -2.68 8.27
C GLU A 51 -1.27 -1.64 7.15
N ALA A 52 -0.68 -2.00 6.00
CA ALA A 52 -0.59 -1.12 4.84
C ALA A 52 -1.98 -0.69 4.34
N TYR A 53 -2.93 -1.63 4.29
CA TYR A 53 -4.32 -1.33 3.93
C TYR A 53 -4.96 -0.33 4.90
N LYS A 54 -4.80 -0.53 6.22
CA LYS A 54 -5.33 0.40 7.24
C LYS A 54 -4.72 1.79 7.14
N CYS A 55 -3.41 1.88 6.88
CA CYS A 55 -2.74 3.15 6.66
C CYS A 55 -3.28 3.87 5.42
N LEU A 56 -3.43 3.15 4.30
CA LEU A 56 -4.00 3.69 3.08
C LEU A 56 -5.43 4.20 3.29
N GLU A 57 -6.29 3.44 3.97
CA GLU A 57 -7.67 3.82 4.25
C GLU A 57 -7.73 5.08 5.12
N GLY A 58 -6.94 5.15 6.19
CA GLY A 58 -6.86 6.33 7.04
C GLY A 58 -6.36 7.58 6.31
N ASP A 59 -5.32 7.42 5.50
CA ASP A 59 -4.73 8.51 4.72
C ASP A 59 -5.66 8.99 3.60
N LEU A 60 -6.36 8.08 2.92
CA LEU A 60 -7.38 8.40 1.92
C LEU A 60 -8.53 9.22 2.53
N LEU A 61 -9.02 8.84 3.72
CA LEU A 61 -10.06 9.59 4.42
C LEU A 61 -9.60 11.02 4.76
N GLU A 62 -8.34 11.20 5.15
CA GLU A 62 -7.79 12.55 5.38
C GLU A 62 -7.58 13.32 4.08
N TRP A 63 -7.17 12.66 3.00
CA TRP A 63 -7.04 13.26 1.67
C TRP A 63 -8.39 13.79 1.17
N THR A 64 -9.47 13.01 1.28
CA THR A 64 -10.82 13.44 0.86
C THR A 64 -11.37 14.65 1.63
N LYS A 65 -10.84 14.98 2.80
CA LYS A 65 -11.24 16.18 3.56
C LYS A 65 -10.54 17.45 3.09
N ARG A 66 -9.49 17.33 2.29
CA ARG A 66 -8.66 18.44 1.81
C ARG A 66 -9.04 18.90 0.41
N GLU A 67 -9.75 18.06 -0.34
CA GLU A 67 -10.37 18.39 -1.63
C GLU A 67 -11.77 18.99 -1.43
#